data_AF-A0A7S3F9L0-F1
#
_entry.id   AF-A0A7S3F9L0-F1
#
_cell.length_a   1.000
_cell.length_b   1.000
_cell.length_c   1.000
_cell.angle_alpha   90.00
_cell.angle_beta   90.00
_cell.angle_gamma   90.00
#
_symmetry.space_group_name_H-M   'P 1'
#
loop_
_entity.id
_entity.type
_entity.pdbx_description
1 polymer ?
#
loop_
_entity_poly.entity_id
_entity_poly.type
_entity_poly.pdbx_seq_one_letter_code
_entity_poly.pdbx_strand_id
1 'polypeptide(L)'
;ERGVNVVGMAASGLAPDGSTPERLIVPPLHIVDMQDNDLTTLLHQLLQHIPQAASHYLDALAFPECMLHQGLQLTASGQELGGDLMFGRRLGFSGTPSALLPVELGDCHYERGTDGRVIALLTSPA
;
A
#
# COMPACT_ATOMS: atom_id res chain seq x y z
N GLU A 1 -5.05 31.76 -19.50
CA GLU A 1 -3.64 31.33 -19.46
C GLU A 1 -2.99 31.71 -18.12
N ARG A 2 -3.27 30.94 -17.06
CA ARG A 2 -2.61 31.14 -15.76
C ARG A 2 -2.24 29.75 -15.25
N GLY A 3 -0.94 29.48 -15.15
CA GLY A 3 -0.41 28.28 -14.50
C GLY A 3 -0.88 28.21 -13.04
N VAL A 4 -1.01 27.00 -12.51
CA VAL A 4 -1.40 26.81 -11.12
C VAL A 4 -0.14 27.02 -10.27
N ASN A 5 -0.18 28.01 -9.37
CA ASN A 5 0.88 28.19 -8.39
C ASN A 5 0.76 27.07 -7.36
N VAL A 6 1.62 26.06 -7.47
CA VAL A 6 1.73 25.02 -6.45
C VAL A 6 2.89 25.43 -5.56
N VAL A 7 2.59 25.76 -4.31
CA VAL A 7 3.64 25.90 -3.29
C VAL A 7 4.11 24.47 -3.00
N GLY A 8 5.22 24.08 -3.61
CA GLY A 8 5.87 22.81 -3.29
C GLY A 8 6.19 22.80 -1.79
N MET A 9 5.53 21.92 -1.03
CA MET A 9 6.04 21.55 0.28
C MET A 9 7.32 20.74 0.04
N ALA A 10 8.45 21.44 -0.01
CA ALA A 10 9.73 20.82 0.24
C ALA A 10 9.59 20.03 1.54
N ALA A 11 9.90 18.73 1.47
CA ALA A 11 10.09 17.94 2.66
C ALA A 11 11.13 18.65 3.54
N SER A 12 10.73 18.99 4.75
CA SER A 12 11.50 19.76 5.73
C SER A 12 11.69 21.24 5.39
N GLY A 13 11.29 22.07 6.35
CA GLY A 13 11.36 23.52 6.24
C GLY A 13 12.77 24.05 6.02
N LEU A 14 12.79 25.20 5.35
CA LEU A 14 13.89 26.16 5.20
C LEU A 14 15.18 25.61 4.55
N ALA A 15 15.43 26.04 3.32
CA ALA A 15 16.77 25.99 2.75
C ALA A 15 17.74 26.73 3.70
N PRO A 16 18.97 26.21 3.92
CA PRO A 16 19.92 26.75 4.91
C PRO A 16 20.42 28.17 4.60
N ASP A 17 20.04 28.77 3.47
CA ASP A 17 20.49 30.10 3.03
C ASP A 17 19.45 31.23 3.21
N GLY A 18 18.27 30.95 3.76
CA GLY A 18 17.22 31.98 3.93
C GLY A 18 16.57 32.43 2.61
N SER A 19 16.78 31.73 1.49
CA SER A 19 16.02 31.94 0.27
C SER A 19 14.57 31.51 0.46
N THR A 20 13.65 32.37 0.03
CA THR A 20 12.22 32.04 -0.07
C THR A 20 12.05 30.84 -1.00
N PRO A 21 11.19 29.84 -0.67
CA PRO A 21 10.97 28.70 -1.56
C PRO A 21 10.55 29.22 -2.93
N GLU A 22 11.31 28.86 -3.97
CA GLU A 22 10.96 29.21 -5.34
C GLU A 22 9.53 28.75 -5.62
N ARG A 23 8.69 29.68 -6.09
CA ARG A 23 7.32 29.35 -6.50
C ARG A 23 7.41 28.50 -7.74
N LEU A 24 7.10 27.21 -7.58
CA LEU A 24 7.02 26.28 -8.68
C LEU A 24 5.76 26.60 -9.51
N ILE A 25 5.99 27.09 -10.73
CA ILE A 25 4.90 27.33 -11.67
C ILE A 25 4.68 26.04 -12.44
N VAL A 26 3.59 25.33 -12.11
CA VAL A 26 3.22 24.11 -12.82
C VAL A 26 2.27 24.48 -13.97
N PRO A 27 2.61 24.14 -15.23
CA PRO A 27 1.72 24.33 -16.36
C PRO A 27 0.40 23.57 -16.15
N PRO A 28 -0.71 24.06 -16.72
CA PRO A 28 -1.96 23.31 -16.67
C PRO A 28 -1.82 22.00 -17.45
N LEU A 29 -2.50 20.94 -16.98
CA LEU A 29 -2.31 19.56 -17.45
C LEU A 29 -2.41 19.37 -18.97
N HIS A 30 -3.26 20.15 -19.66
CA HIS A 30 -3.44 20.06 -21.11
C HIS A 30 -2.27 20.60 -21.94
N ILE A 31 -1.33 21.31 -21.31
CA ILE A 31 -0.12 21.86 -21.96
C ILE A 31 1.12 21.02 -21.59
N VAL A 32 0.95 20.02 -20.72
CA VAL A 32 2.07 19.16 -20.32
C VAL A 32 2.52 18.32 -21.51
N ASP A 33 3.78 18.49 -21.90
CA ASP A 33 4.45 17.68 -22.90
C ASP A 33 5.30 16.60 -22.19
N MET A 34 5.05 15.34 -22.53
CA MET A 34 5.78 14.19 -21.98
C MET A 34 7.16 13.99 -22.64
N GLN A 35 7.47 14.70 -23.74
CA GLN A 35 8.79 14.70 -24.36
C GLN A 35 9.78 15.64 -23.66
N ASP A 36 9.28 16.55 -22.83
CA ASP A 36 10.10 17.46 -22.02
C ASP A 36 10.60 16.71 -20.76
N ASN A 37 11.89 16.35 -20.77
CA ASN A 37 12.52 15.62 -19.68
C ASN A 37 12.60 16.43 -18.37
N ASP A 38 12.70 17.75 -18.46
CA ASP A 38 12.79 18.62 -17.28
C ASP A 38 11.41 18.72 -16.60
N LEU A 39 10.36 18.92 -17.39
CA LEU A 39 8.98 18.95 -16.90
C LEU A 39 8.54 17.61 -16.32
N THR A 40 8.87 16.50 -16.98
CA THR A 40 8.54 15.15 -16.49
C THR A 40 9.27 14.82 -15.20
N THR A 41 10.54 15.21 -15.06
CA THR A 41 11.29 15.07 -13.80
C THR A 41 10.65 15.87 -12.67
N LEU A 42 10.24 17.11 -12.94
CA LEU A 42 9.55 17.96 -11.97
C LEU A 42 8.21 17.36 -11.54
N LEU A 43 7.39 16.89 -12.47
CA LEU A 43 6.12 16.23 -12.16
C LEU A 43 6.34 14.96 -11.34
N HIS A 44 7.35 14.16 -11.68
CA HIS A 44 7.72 12.99 -10.89
C HIS A 44 8.08 13.39 -9.45
N GLN A 45 8.91 14.43 -9.26
CA GLN A 45 9.29 14.90 -7.92
C GLN A 45 8.09 15.29 -7.06
N LEU A 46 7.07 15.90 -7.68
CA LEU A 46 5.83 16.30 -7.01
C LEU A 46 4.92 15.11 -6.68
N LEU A 47 4.84 14.11 -7.56
CA LEU A 47 3.88 13.02 -7.45
C LEU A 47 4.42 11.77 -6.73
N GLN A 48 5.73 11.53 -6.75
CA GLN A 48 6.35 10.27 -6.27
C GLN A 48 6.07 9.96 -4.79
N HIS A 49 5.87 10.98 -3.95
CA HIS A 49 5.58 10.80 -2.52
C HIS A 49 4.07 10.85 -2.20
N ILE A 50 3.22 11.00 -3.22
CA ILE A 50 1.78 10.99 -3.05
C ILE A 50 1.30 9.53 -3.10
N PRO A 51 0.79 8.97 -1.99
CA PRO A 51 0.44 7.55 -1.93
C PRO A 51 -0.65 7.16 -2.94
N GLN A 52 -1.59 8.07 -3.23
CA GLN A 52 -2.63 7.84 -4.24
C GLN A 52 -2.06 7.74 -5.65
N ALA A 53 -1.07 8.58 -5.99
CA ALA A 53 -0.40 8.53 -7.29
C ALA A 53 0.42 7.25 -7.43
N ALA A 54 1.16 6.88 -6.38
CA ALA A 54 1.92 5.64 -6.34
C ALA A 54 1.02 4.40 -6.48
N SER A 55 -0.09 4.33 -5.72
CA SER A 55 -1.06 3.22 -5.83
C SER A 55 -1.63 3.14 -7.25
N HIS A 56 -2.07 4.26 -7.81
CA HIS A 56 -2.63 4.26 -9.17
C HIS A 56 -1.60 3.81 -10.21
N TYR A 57 -0.35 4.27 -10.12
CA TYR A 57 0.72 3.84 -11.01
C TYR A 57 1.01 2.34 -10.90
N LEU A 58 1.06 1.81 -9.68
CA LEU A 58 1.27 0.38 -9.46
C LEU A 58 0.11 -0.45 -10.03
N ASP A 59 -1.13 -0.07 -9.72
CA ASP A 59 -2.32 -0.86 -10.07
C ASP A 59 -2.70 -0.76 -11.55
N ALA A 60 -2.56 0.42 -12.17
CA ALA A 60 -3.04 0.67 -13.52
C ALA A 60 -1.97 0.42 -14.61
N LEU A 61 -0.67 0.50 -14.25
CA LEU A 61 0.44 0.41 -15.21
C LEU A 61 1.43 -0.69 -14.83
N ALA A 62 2.13 -0.54 -13.70
CA ALA A 62 3.28 -1.38 -13.40
C ALA A 62 2.91 -2.86 -13.20
N PHE A 63 1.89 -3.16 -12.38
CA PHE A 63 1.47 -4.53 -12.13
C PHE A 63 0.87 -5.22 -13.35
N PRO A 64 -0.06 -4.61 -14.13
CA PRO A 64 -0.55 -5.22 -15.35
C PRO A 64 0.57 -5.52 -16.36
N GLU A 65 1.50 -4.60 -16.60
CA GLU A 65 2.58 -4.85 -17.56
C GLU A 65 3.57 -5.90 -17.07
N CYS A 66 3.92 -5.88 -15.78
CA CYS A 66 4.94 -6.76 -15.25
C CYS A 66 4.38 -8.13 -14.86
N MET A 67 3.16 -8.25 -14.34
CA MET A 67 2.68 -9.49 -13.70
C MET A 67 1.90 -10.43 -14.63
N LEU A 68 1.69 -10.08 -15.90
CA LEU A 68 0.94 -10.94 -16.85
C LEU A 68 1.63 -12.27 -17.14
N HIS A 69 2.96 -12.26 -17.34
CA HIS A 69 3.74 -13.46 -17.57
C HIS A 69 5.05 -13.36 -16.76
N GLN A 70 5.15 -14.16 -15.70
CA GLN A 70 6.32 -14.21 -14.85
C GLN A 70 6.88 -15.62 -14.83
N GLY A 71 8.21 -15.74 -14.99
CA GLY A 71 8.91 -17.02 -14.87
C GLY A 71 8.97 -17.54 -13.43
N LEU A 72 8.66 -16.68 -12.46
CA LEU A 72 8.58 -16.98 -11.04
C LEU A 72 7.20 -16.57 -10.52
N GLN A 73 6.46 -17.54 -9.97
CA GLN A 73 5.23 -17.26 -9.26
C GLN A 73 5.57 -16.86 -7.82
N LEU A 74 5.30 -15.60 -7.47
CA LEU A 74 5.37 -15.16 -6.08
C LEU A 74 4.14 -15.68 -5.34
N THR A 75 4.35 -16.53 -4.34
CA THR A 75 3.29 -17.04 -3.45
C THR A 75 3.68 -16.75 -2.01
N ALA A 76 2.70 -16.39 -1.18
CA ALA A 76 2.88 -16.33 0.25
C ALA A 76 1.66 -16.94 0.93
N SER A 77 1.89 -17.74 1.96
CA SER A 77 0.87 -18.19 2.88
C SER A 77 0.47 -17.06 3.83
N GLY A 78 -0.74 -17.13 4.39
CA GLY A 78 -1.17 -16.19 5.43
C GLY A 78 -0.24 -16.17 6.64
N GLN A 79 0.43 -17.29 6.93
CA GLN A 79 1.43 -17.39 7.98
C GLN A 79 2.69 -16.59 7.65
N GLU A 80 3.21 -16.69 6.42
CA GLU A 80 4.37 -15.91 5.97
C GLU A 80 4.07 -14.41 5.91
N LEU A 81 2.87 -14.05 5.42
CA LEU A 81 2.42 -12.66 5.41
C LEU A 81 2.21 -12.11 6.82
N GLY A 82 1.70 -12.95 7.74
CA GLY A 82 1.49 -12.63 9.14
C GLY A 82 2.73 -12.75 10.00
N GLY A 83 3.89 -13.16 9.46
CA GLY A 83 5.14 -13.27 10.20
C GLY A 83 5.81 -11.91 10.49
N ASP A 84 6.91 -11.93 11.24
CA ASP A 84 7.68 -10.71 11.56
C ASP A 84 8.41 -10.10 10.36
N LEU A 85 8.53 -10.84 9.25
CA LEU A 85 9.27 -10.39 8.06
C LEU A 85 8.62 -9.17 7.39
N MET A 86 7.29 -9.14 7.29
CA MET A 86 6.56 -8.10 6.57
C MET A 86 5.95 -7.04 7.48
N PHE A 87 5.52 -7.40 8.70
CA PHE A 87 4.87 -6.48 9.63
C PHE A 87 5.38 -6.66 11.06
N GLY A 88 5.85 -5.58 11.69
CA GLY A 88 6.31 -5.62 13.09
C GLY A 88 5.19 -5.56 14.14
N ARG A 89 3.92 -5.40 13.72
CA ARG A 89 2.75 -5.37 14.61
C ARG A 89 1.57 -6.09 13.97
N ARG A 90 0.85 -6.89 14.76
CA ARG A 90 -0.32 -7.66 14.35
C ARG A 90 -1.47 -7.37 15.31
N LEU A 91 -2.64 -7.07 14.75
CA LEU A 91 -3.85 -6.82 15.54
C LEU A 91 -4.65 -8.11 15.78
N GLY A 92 -4.51 -9.08 14.89
CA GLY A 92 -5.20 -10.36 14.95
C GLY A 92 -5.03 -11.12 13.65
N PHE A 93 -5.38 -12.40 13.65
CA PHE A 93 -5.34 -13.26 12.48
C PHE A 93 -6.70 -13.94 12.33
N SER A 94 -7.38 -13.73 11.21
CA SER A 94 -8.61 -14.44 10.88
C SER A 94 -8.31 -15.51 9.84
N GLY A 95 -8.01 -16.71 10.31
CA GLY A 95 -7.86 -17.90 9.48
C GLY A 95 -8.94 -18.92 9.82
N THR A 96 -9.11 -19.93 8.96
CA THR A 96 -9.77 -21.17 9.35
C THR A 96 -9.12 -21.72 10.63
N PRO A 97 -9.86 -22.41 11.51
CA PRO A 97 -9.38 -22.97 12.79
C PRO A 97 -8.34 -24.11 12.60
N SER A 98 -7.70 -24.17 11.45
CA SER A 98 -6.40 -24.80 11.28
C SER A 98 -5.38 -24.04 12.12
N ALA A 99 -4.48 -24.73 12.83
CA ALA A 99 -3.41 -24.16 13.65
C ALA A 99 -2.31 -23.43 12.82
N LEU A 100 -2.68 -22.83 11.69
CA LEU A 100 -1.84 -22.08 10.76
C LEU A 100 -1.76 -20.61 11.20
N LEU A 101 -1.45 -20.39 12.47
CA LEU A 101 -1.12 -19.06 12.98
C LEU A 101 0.37 -18.78 12.73
N PRO A 102 0.77 -17.52 12.50
CA PRO A 102 2.17 -17.11 12.63
C PRO A 102 2.73 -17.57 13.98
N VAL A 103 3.96 -18.10 13.99
CA VAL A 103 4.61 -18.65 15.19
C VAL A 103 4.69 -17.58 16.29
N GLU A 104 4.82 -16.32 15.88
CA GLU A 104 4.90 -15.14 16.73
C GLU A 104 3.59 -14.86 17.49
N LEU A 105 2.46 -15.41 17.05
CA LEU A 105 1.15 -15.27 17.71
C LEU A 105 0.90 -16.32 18.79
N GLY A 106 1.73 -17.36 18.86
CA GLY A 106 1.58 -18.48 19.78
C GLY A 106 0.50 -19.47 19.36
N ASP A 107 0.04 -20.26 20.33
CA ASP A 107 -0.90 -21.35 20.08
C ASP A 107 -2.35 -20.86 19.92
N CYS A 108 -3.09 -21.51 19.02
CA CYS A 108 -4.52 -21.30 18.89
C CYS A 108 -5.25 -21.95 20.08
N HIS A 109 -5.83 -21.13 20.96
CA HIS A 109 -6.64 -21.61 22.06
C HIS A 109 -8.13 -21.63 21.69
N TYR A 110 -8.71 -22.82 21.63
CA TYR A 110 -10.12 -23.00 21.38
C TYR A 110 -10.94 -22.81 22.65
N GLU A 111 -12.04 -22.06 22.54
CA GLU A 111 -13.01 -21.98 23.64
C GLU A 111 -13.64 -23.36 23.88
N ARG A 112 -13.58 -23.82 25.13
CA ARG A 112 -14.13 -25.11 25.52
C ARG A 112 -15.64 -25.15 25.28
N GLY A 113 -16.09 -26.17 24.55
CA GLY A 113 -17.52 -26.43 24.34
C GLY A 113 -18.12 -25.73 23.12
N THR A 114 -17.33 -24.95 22.36
CA THR A 114 -17.79 -24.31 21.13
C THR A 114 -18.28 -25.33 20.11
N ASP A 115 -17.52 -26.38 19.83
CA ASP A 115 -17.93 -27.44 18.90
C ASP A 115 -19.23 -28.13 19.36
N GLY A 116 -19.35 -28.35 20.67
CA GLY A 116 -20.58 -28.90 21.26
C GLY A 116 -21.79 -27.99 21.05
N ARG A 117 -21.62 -26.67 21.21
CA ARG A 117 -22.68 -25.68 20.93
C ARG A 117 -23.05 -25.66 19.45
N VAL A 118 -22.06 -25.68 18.56
CA VAL A 118 -22.27 -25.71 17.11
C VAL A 118 -23.05 -26.97 16.73
N ILE A 119 -22.64 -28.14 17.20
CA ILE A 119 -23.34 -29.40 16.95
C ILE A 119 -24.75 -29.36 17.53
N ALA A 120 -24.93 -28.91 18.78
CA ALA A 120 -26.25 -28.86 19.41
C ALA A 120 -27.21 -27.93 18.67
N LEU A 121 -26.73 -26.79 18.18
CA LEU A 121 -27.52 -25.86 17.36
C LEU A 121 -27.86 -26.45 15.99
N LEU A 122 -26.88 -27.05 15.31
CA LEU A 122 -27.09 -27.64 14.00
C LEU A 122 -27.94 -28.91 14.04
N THR A 123 -28.03 -29.57 15.21
CA THR A 123 -28.84 -30.78 15.41
C THR A 123 -30.11 -30.52 16.23
N SER A 124 -30.38 -29.29 16.66
CA SER A 124 -31.63 -28.98 17.37
C SER A 124 -32.81 -29.10 16.40
N PRO A 125 -33.90 -29.78 16.79
CA PRO A 125 -35.13 -29.76 16.01
C PRO A 125 -35.65 -28.31 15.93
N ALA A 126 -36.20 -27.96 14.77
CA ALA A 126 -36.81 -26.66 14.52
C ALA A 126 -38.06 -26.43 15.39
#